data_AF-A0A852DWZ7-F1
#
_entry.id   AF-A0A852DWZ7-F1
#
_cell.length_a   1.000
_cell.length_b   1.000
_cell.length_c   1.000
_cell.angle_alpha   90.00
_cell.angle_beta   90.00
_cell.angle_gamma   90.00
#
_symmetry.space_group_name_H-M   'P 1'
#
loop_
_entity.id
_entity.type
_entity.pdbx_description
1 polymer ?
#
loop_
_entity_poly.entity_id
_entity_poly.type
_entity_poly.pdbx_seq_one_letter_code
_entity_poly.pdbx_strand_id
1 'polypeptide(L)' 'VSTPTVRTCPKVHLSLENGQVAAGAMERVPVEGTWARFSCDAGFRLVGAARSNCTKSGRWS' A
#
# COMPACT_ATOMS: atom_id res chain seq x y z
N VAL A 1 31.34 -2.10 0.72
CA VAL A 1 30.24 -1.50 -0.07
C VAL A 1 28.93 -2.05 0.50
N SER A 2 28.26 -1.30 1.37
CA SER A 2 26.96 -1.71 1.90
C SER A 2 25.91 -1.44 0.84
N THR A 3 25.46 -2.48 0.13
CA THR A 3 24.30 -2.34 -0.75
C THR A 3 23.10 -1.93 0.10
N PRO A 4 22.41 -0.82 -0.22
CA PRO A 4 21.21 -0.46 0.53
C PRO A 4 20.15 -1.54 0.26
N THR A 5 19.75 -2.25 1.31
CA THR A 5 18.67 -3.23 1.23
C THR A 5 17.35 -2.48 1.06
N VAL A 6 16.79 -2.56 -0.15
CA VAL A 6 15.47 -1.98 -0.43
C VAL A 6 14.44 -2.77 0.36
N ARG A 7 13.78 -2.10 1.30
CA ARG A 7 12.67 -2.70 2.04
C ARG A 7 11.41 -2.60 1.21
N THR A 8 10.74 -3.73 1.08
CA THR A 8 9.49 -3.84 0.33
C THR A 8 8.32 -3.81 1.30
N CYS A 9 7.20 -3.23 0.87
CA CYS A 9 5.96 -3.30 1.63
C CYS A 9 5.15 -4.54 1.24
N PRO A 10 4.48 -5.17 2.22
CA PRO A 10 3.74 -6.40 1.98
C PRO A 10 2.51 -6.12 1.09
N LYS A 11 2.32 -6.96 0.07
CA LYS A 11 1.17 -6.88 -0.85
C LYS A 11 -0.15 -7.25 -0.19
N VAL A 12 -0.15 -8.00 0.91
CA VAL A 12 -1.38 -8.39 1.61
C VAL A 12 -2.18 -7.17 2.08
N HIS A 13 -1.52 -6.03 2.33
CA HIS A 13 -2.18 -4.77 2.68
C HIS A 13 -2.91 -4.10 1.50
N LEU A 14 -2.73 -4.60 0.28
CA LEU A 14 -3.40 -4.12 -0.94
C LEU A 14 -4.64 -4.94 -1.28
N SER A 15 -5.05 -5.85 -0.39
CA SER A 15 -6.33 -6.55 -0.48
C SER A 15 -7.30 -5.92 0.50
N LEU A 16 -8.38 -5.33 0.01
CA LEU A 16 -9.46 -4.77 0.81
C LEU A 16 -10.73 -5.57 0.54
N GLU A 17 -11.35 -6.10 1.60
CA GLU A 17 -12.64 -6.78 1.47
C GLU A 17 -13.75 -5.77 1.14
N ASN A 18 -14.65 -6.14 0.22
CA ASN A 18 -15.77 -5.30 -0.23
C ASN A 18 -15.30 -3.90 -0.67
N GLY A 19 -14.22 -3.87 -1.45
CA GLY A 19 -13.62 -2.66 -1.92
C GLY A 19 -12.46 -2.92 -2.88
N GLN A 20 -11.75 -1.85 -3.19
CA GLN A 20 -10.68 -1.80 -4.17
C GLN A 20 -9.51 -0.99 -3.64
N VAL A 21 -8.31 -1.38 -4.06
CA VAL A 21 -7.08 -0.66 -3.74
C VAL A 21 -6.43 -0.17 -5.02
N ALA A 22 -6.38 1.15 -5.18
CA ALA A 22 -5.61 1.79 -6.24
C ALA A 22 -4.19 2.07 -5.72
N ALA A 23 -3.20 1.29 -6.17
CA ALA A 23 -1.80 1.49 -5.81
C ALA A 23 -1.06 2.24 -6.93
N GLY A 24 -0.32 3.29 -6.55
CA GLY A 24 0.55 4.03 -7.45
C GLY A 24 2.00 3.61 -7.27
N ALA A 25 2.42 2.62 -8.06
CA ALA A 25 3.78 2.37 -8.51
C ALA A 25 3.70 1.28 -9.58
N MET A 26 4.34 1.49 -10.73
CA MET A 26 4.36 0.52 -11.84
C MET A 26 5.21 -0.73 -11.51
N GLU A 27 5.87 -0.76 -10.36
CA GLU A 27 6.77 -1.82 -9.93
C GLU A 27 5.97 -3.04 -9.43
N ARG A 28 6.44 -4.25 -9.77
CA ARG A 28 5.78 -5.50 -9.31
C ARG A 28 5.78 -5.63 -7.79
N VAL A 29 6.60 -4.89 -7.05
CA VAL A 29 6.74 -4.97 -5.60
C VAL A 29 6.73 -3.55 -5.00
N PRO A 30 5.81 -3.23 -4.07
CA PRO A 30 5.79 -1.91 -3.42
C PRO A 30 7.08 -1.63 -2.62
N VAL A 31 7.63 -0.44 -2.80
CA VAL A 31 8.84 0.07 -2.12
C VAL A 31 8.60 1.48 -1.58
N GLU A 32 9.56 2.03 -0.84
CA GLU A 32 9.48 3.40 -0.31
C GLU A 32 8.99 4.41 -1.37
N GLY A 33 7.97 5.20 -1.02
CA GLY A 33 7.35 6.17 -1.92
C GLY A 33 6.15 5.63 -2.72
N THR A 34 5.92 4.32 -2.71
CA THR A 34 4.67 3.74 -3.25
C THR A 34 3.49 4.18 -2.38
N TRP A 35 2.36 4.53 -2.99
CA TRP A 35 1.13 4.85 -2.27
C TRP A 35 0.00 3.89 -2.65
N ALA A 36 -0.95 3.73 -1.74
CA ALA A 36 -2.18 2.97 -1.92
C ALA A 36 -3.37 3.81 -1.51
N ARG A 37 -4.44 3.81 -2.29
CA ARG A 37 -5.73 4.43 -1.97
C ARG A 37 -6.80 3.37 -1.87
N PHE A 38 -7.55 3.42 -0.79
CA PHE A 38 -8.61 2.49 -0.46
C PHE A 38 -9.97 3.10 -0.79
N SER A 39 -10.82 2.33 -1.46
CA SER A 39 -12.21 2.67 -1.71
C SER A 39 -13.08 1.46 -1.42
N CYS A 40 -14.20 1.67 -0.73
CA CYS A 40 -15.16 0.60 -0.48
C CYS A 40 -16.20 0.54 -1.61
N ASP A 41 -16.73 -0.65 -1.83
CA ASP A 41 -17.86 -0.87 -2.73
C ASP A 41 -19.13 -0.20 -2.17
N ALA A 42 -20.13 -0.04 -3.03
CA ALA A 42 -21.40 0.56 -2.64
C ALA A 42 -22.05 -0.20 -1.45
N GLY A 43 -22.51 0.55 -0.44
CA GLY A 43 -23.10 -0.02 0.77
C GLY A 43 -22.09 -0.30 1.89
N PHE A 44 -20.79 -0.17 1.63
CA PHE A 44 -19.74 -0.32 2.64
C PHE A 44 -19.10 1.03 2.99
N ARG A 45 -18.50 1.12 4.18
CA ARG A 45 -17.81 2.32 4.66
C ARG A 45 -16.41 1.98 5.11
N LEU A 46 -15.45 2.75 4.65
CA LEU A 46 -14.06 2.60 5.05
C LEU A 46 -13.88 3.00 6.52
N VAL A 47 -13.17 2.17 7.29
CA VAL A 47 -12.76 2.46 8.66
C VAL A 47 -11.25 2.61 8.69
N GLY A 48 -10.76 3.78 9.08
CA GLY A 48 -9.33 4.13 9.07
C GLY A 48 -8.93 5.05 7.93
N ALA A 49 -7.67 5.01 7.53
CA ALA A 49 -7.12 5.91 6.53
C ALA A 49 -7.49 5.48 5.10
N ALA A 50 -7.96 6.43 4.28
CA ALA A 50 -8.25 6.21 2.86
C ALA A 50 -6.99 6.11 1.97
N ARG A 51 -5.82 6.43 2.53
CA ARG A 51 -4.54 6.37 1.81
C ARG A 51 -3.45 5.89 2.75
N SER A 52 -2.59 5.02 2.24
CA SER A 52 -1.36 4.63 2.90
C SER A 52 -0.14 4.82 2.01
N ASN A 53 1.02 5.03 2.62
CA ASN A 53 2.30 5.16 1.93
C ASN A 53 3.28 4.09 2.43
N CYS A 54 4.03 3.52 1.51
CA CYS A 54 5.11 2.61 1.83
C CYS A 54 6.30 3.43 2.33
N THR A 55 6.67 3.21 3.58
CA THR A 55 7.76 3.91 4.25
C THR A 55 9.11 3.24 3.99
N LYS A 56 10.21 3.96 4.26
CA LYS A 56 11.58 3.42 4.24
C LYS A 56 11.78 2.16 5.08
N SER A 57 10.90 1.94 6.07
CA SER A 57 10.92 0.76 6.94
C SER A 57 10.27 -0.49 6.32
N GLY A 58 9.71 -0.40 5.10
CA GLY A 58 8.95 -1.50 4.48
C GLY A 58 7.57 -1.72 5.12
N ARG A 59 6.97 -0.65 5.65
CA ARG A 59 5.63 -0.69 6.26
C ARG A 59 4.71 0.36 5.65
N TRP A 60 3.43 0.02 5.55
CA TRP A 60 2.37 0.97 5.22
C TRP A 60 2.05 1.86 6.42
N SER A 61 1.89 3.17 6.18
CA SER A 61 1.40 4.17 7.12
C SER A 61 0.20 4.89 6.55
#